data_AF-A0A7V8XHR3-F1
#
_entry.id   AF-A0A7V8XHR3-F1
#
_cell.length_a   1.000
_cell.length_b   1.000
_cell.length_c   1.000
_cell.angle_alpha   90.00
_cell.angle_beta   90.00
_cell.angle_gamma   90.00
#
_symmetry.space_group_name_H-M   'P 1'
#
loop_
_entity.id
_entity.type
_entity.pdbx_description
1 polymer ?
#
loop_
_entity_poly.entity_id
_entity_poly.type
_entity_poly.pdbx_seq_one_letter_code
_entity_poly.pdbx_strand_id
1 'polypeptide(L)'
;MRVLALDFGTARTGVAVSDETRTLARPVGIVERAATQSGLDELVALVAEHDAELVLVGLPLTLKGEHGEQARVTEAFVEILRD
;
A
#
# COMPACT_ATOMS: atom_id res chain seq x y z
N MET A 1 -4.07 -12.48 11.70
CA MET A 1 -3.06 -11.75 10.91
C MET A 1 -3.36 -11.72 9.42
N ARG A 2 -4.04 -10.65 8.99
CA ARG A 2 -4.17 -10.31 7.56
C ARG A 2 -3.09 -9.31 7.14
N VAL A 3 -2.86 -9.20 5.84
CA VAL A 3 -1.92 -8.25 5.22
C VAL A 3 -2.71 -7.28 4.35
N LEU A 4 -2.48 -5.98 4.48
CA LEU A 4 -2.96 -4.97 3.55
C LEU A 4 -1.88 -4.69 2.50
N ALA A 5 -2.13 -5.00 1.23
CA ALA A 5 -1.20 -4.76 0.14
C ALA A 5 -1.58 -3.48 -0.63
N LEU A 6 -0.58 -2.64 -0.89
CA LEU A 6 -0.70 -1.35 -1.57
C LEU A 6 0.07 -1.38 -2.90
N ASP A 7 -0.64 -1.15 -3.99
CA ASP A 7 -0.06 -0.80 -5.29
C ASP A 7 -0.04 0.73 -5.39
N PHE A 8 1.06 1.32 -4.94
CA PHE A 8 1.15 2.76 -4.72
C PHE A 8 1.26 3.54 -6.03
N GLY A 9 0.27 4.40 -6.24
CA GLY A 9 0.27 5.43 -7.26
C GLY A 9 -0.09 6.79 -6.66
N THR A 10 0.63 7.84 -7.08
CA THR A 10 0.45 9.20 -6.52
C THR A 10 -0.94 9.80 -6.77
N ALA A 11 -1.68 9.28 -7.75
CA ALA A 11 -3.08 9.63 -8.00
C ALA A 11 -4.05 8.64 -7.34
N ARG A 12 -3.81 7.34 -7.55
CA ARG A 12 -4.68 6.24 -7.12
C ARG A 12 -3.81 5.11 -6.62
N THR A 13 -4.08 4.64 -5.42
CA THR A 13 -3.41 3.49 -4.81
C THR A 13 -4.39 2.33 -4.72
N GLY A 14 -4.08 1.23 -5.41
CA GLY A 14 -4.88 0.01 -5.31
C GLY A 14 -4.65 -0.64 -3.95
N VAL A 15 -5.72 -1.08 -3.30
CA VAL A 15 -5.65 -1.73 -1.98
C VAL A 15 -6.26 -3.13 -2.06
N ALA A 16 -5.52 -4.12 -1.55
CA ALA A 16 -5.97 -5.49 -1.40
C ALA A 16 -5.72 -5.98 0.03
N VAL A 17 -6.51 -6.96 0.48
CA VAL A 17 -6.31 -7.63 1.76
C VAL A 17 -6.13 -9.13 1.54
N SER A 18 -5.24 -9.75 2.32
CA SER A 18 -5.11 -11.19 2.37
C SER A 18 -6.24 -11.86 3.16
N ASP A 19 -6.48 -13.15 2.92
CA ASP A 19 -7.16 -14.01 3.89
C ASP A 19 -6.26 -14.31 5.10
N GLU A 20 -6.81 -14.95 6.13
CA GLU A 20 -6.07 -15.27 7.38
C GLU A 20 -4.91 -16.24 7.13
N THR A 21 -5.01 -17.08 6.10
CA THR A 21 -3.93 -18.00 5.72
C THR A 21 -2.82 -17.32 4.90
N ARG A 22 -3.05 -16.08 4.44
CA ARG A 22 -2.17 -15.30 3.55
C ARG A 22 -1.90 -15.99 2.22
N THR A 23 -2.87 -16.76 1.73
CA THR A 23 -2.78 -17.50 0.47
C THR A 23 -3.54 -16.78 -0.65
N LEU A 24 -4.61 -16.08 -0.32
CA LEU A 24 -5.46 -15.38 -1.27
C LEU A 24 -5.49 -13.88 -0.97
N ALA A 25 -5.39 -13.06 -2.00
CA ALA A 25 -5.63 -11.62 -1.92
C ALA A 25 -6.95 -11.27 -2.62
N ARG A 26 -7.71 -10.34 -2.03
CA ARG A 26 -8.89 -9.75 -2.66
C ARG A 26 -8.80 -8.22 -2.68
N PRO A 27 -9.27 -7.55 -3.73
CA PRO A 27 -9.33 -6.09 -3.74
C PRO A 27 -10.31 -5.59 -2.67
N VAL A 28 -9.97 -4.47 -2.03
CA VAL A 28 -10.82 -3.81 -1.03
C VAL A 28 -11.13 -2.35 -1.37
N GLY A 29 -10.39 -1.75 -2.30
CA GLY A 29 -10.72 -0.42 -2.79
C GLY A 29 -9.56 0.26 -3.50
N ILE A 30 -9.75 1.56 -3.73
CA ILE A 30 -8.72 2.47 -4.25
C ILE A 30 -8.72 3.68 -3.34
N VAL A 31 -7.55 4.02 -2.79
CA VAL A 31 -7.33 5.26 -2.05
C VAL A 31 -6.80 6.31 -3.01
N GLU A 32 -7.49 7.43 -3.12
CA GLU A 32 -7.02 8.57 -3.92
C GLU A 32 -5.98 9.37 -3.15
N ARG A 33 -4.88 9.76 -3.83
CA ARG A 33 -3.82 10.59 -3.24
C ARG A 33 -3.32 10.06 -1.88
N ALA A 34 -3.04 8.76 -1.77
CA ALA A 34 -2.71 8.07 -0.51
C ALA A 34 -1.63 8.72 0.39
N ALA A 35 -0.71 9.52 -0.17
CA ALA A 35 0.33 10.24 0.58
C ALA A 35 -0.15 11.56 1.23
N THR A 36 -1.41 11.96 1.06
CA THR A 36 -2.00 13.10 1.80
C THR A 36 -2.60 12.64 3.11
N GLN A 37 -2.82 13.57 4.06
CA GLN A 37 -3.46 13.24 5.34
C GLN A 37 -4.78 12.48 5.16
N SER A 38 -5.64 12.94 4.25
CA SER A 38 -6.91 12.26 3.97
C SER A 38 -6.75 10.84 3.45
N GLY A 39 -5.73 10.59 2.61
CA GLY A 39 -5.44 9.26 2.09
C GLY A 39 -4.85 8.34 3.16
N LEU A 40 -4.02 8.88 4.05
CA LEU A 40 -3.50 8.16 5.21
C LEU A 40 -4.63 7.79 6.18
N ASP A 41 -5.55 8.70 6.45
CA ASP A 41 -6.72 8.44 7.31
C ASP A 41 -7.58 7.30 6.74
N GLU A 42 -7.76 7.26 5.41
CA GLU A 42 -8.47 6.18 4.73
C GLU A 42 -7.72 4.85 4.82
N LEU A 43 -6.39 4.85 4.65
CA LEU A 43 -5.57 3.65 4.83
C LEU A 43 -5.63 3.12 6.27
N VAL A 44 -5.57 4.00 7.28
CA VAL A 44 -5.71 3.63 8.69
C VAL A 44 -7.08 3.00 8.94
N ALA A 45 -8.15 3.55 8.36
CA ALA A 45 -9.48 2.97 8.45
C ALA A 45 -9.53 1.56 7.83
N LEU A 46 -8.92 1.34 6.67
CA LEU A 46 -8.86 0.02 6.02
C LEU A 46 -8.02 -1.00 6.81
N VAL A 47 -6.92 -0.57 7.44
CA VAL A 47 -6.12 -1.40 8.34
C VAL A 47 -6.98 -1.87 9.52
N ALA A 48 -7.70 -0.94 10.16
CA ALA A 48 -8.55 -1.25 11.31
C ALA A 48 -9.78 -2.11 10.93
N GLU A 49 -10.44 -1.80 9.81
CA GLU A 49 -11.61 -2.56 9.32
C GLU A 49 -11.26 -4.03 9.06
N HIS A 50 -10.05 -4.29 8.57
CA HIS A 50 -9.64 -5.62 8.16
C HIS A 50 -8.76 -6.35 9.16
N ASP A 51 -8.42 -5.74 10.31
CA ASP A 51 -7.48 -6.30 11.29
C ASP A 51 -6.15 -6.71 10.62
N ALA A 52 -5.64 -5.81 9.79
CA ALA A 52 -4.38 -6.01 9.08
C ALA A 52 -3.21 -5.71 10.02
N GLU A 53 -2.33 -6.67 10.18
CA GLU A 53 -1.18 -6.57 11.10
C GLU A 53 0.13 -6.27 10.36
N LEU A 54 0.07 -6.22 9.02
CA LEU A 54 1.18 -5.90 8.13
C LEU A 54 0.66 -5.12 6.94
N VAL A 55 1.36 -4.03 6.61
CA VAL A 55 1.18 -3.31 5.34
C VAL A 55 2.33 -3.68 4.42
N LEU A 56 2.01 -4.14 3.20
CA LEU A 56 2.96 -4.48 2.16
C LEU A 56 2.81 -3.49 1.00
N VAL A 57 3.90 -2.85 0.60
CA VAL A 57 3.88 -1.89 -0.52
C VAL A 57 4.71 -2.44 -1.67
N GLY A 58 4.15 -2.46 -2.88
CA GLY A 58 4.88 -2.87 -4.07
C GLY A 58 6.00 -1.88 -4.42
N LEU A 59 7.23 -2.36 -4.60
CA LEU A 59 8.37 -1.54 -5.04
C LEU A 59 8.60 -1.71 -6.55
N PRO A 60 8.26 -0.70 -7.38
CA PRO A 60 8.37 -0.84 -8.84
C PRO A 60 9.81 -0.65 -9.31
N LEU A 61 10.41 -1.72 -9.82
CA LEU A 61 11.73 -1.69 -10.44
C LEU A 61 11.65 -1.46 -11.95
N THR A 62 12.71 -0.91 -12.54
CA THR A 62 12.85 -0.87 -14.00
C THR A 62 13.00 -2.30 -14.56
N LEU A 63 12.89 -2.45 -15.89
CA LEU A 63 13.14 -3.75 -16.55
C LEU A 63 14.57 -4.29 -16.34
N LYS A 64 15.51 -3.43 -15.91
CA LYS A 64 16.88 -3.82 -15.53
C LYS A 64 17.01 -4.19 -14.04
N GLY A 65 15.94 -4.13 -13.27
CA GLY A 65 15.94 -4.33 -11.82
C GLY A 65 16.46 -3.13 -11.02
N GLU A 66 16.60 -1.96 -11.65
CA GLU A 66 17.11 -0.74 -10.99
C GLU A 66 15.97 0.07 -10.36
N HIS A 67 16.30 0.89 -9.37
CA HIS A 67 15.36 1.81 -8.74
C HIS A 67 15.18 3.04 -9.65
N GLY A 68 14.01 3.12 -10.30
CA GLY A 68 13.61 4.29 -11.09
C GLY A 68 13.02 5.41 -10.22
N GLU A 69 12.52 6.46 -10.87
CA GLU A 69 11.89 7.58 -10.16
C GLU A 69 10.69 7.12 -9.30
N GLN A 70 9.88 6.21 -9.83
CA GLN A 70 8.72 5.72 -9.09
C GLN A 70 9.09 4.87 -7.87
N ALA A 71 10.24 4.19 -7.88
CA ALA A 71 10.74 3.50 -6.69
C ALA A 71 11.07 4.51 -5.58
N ARG A 72 11.74 5.62 -5.90
CA ARG A 72 12.06 6.68 -4.91
C ARG A 72 10.81 7.32 -4.32
N VAL A 73 9.82 7.60 -5.18
CA VAL A 73 8.52 8.13 -4.75
C VAL A 73 7.79 7.15 -3.83
N THR A 74 7.89 5.84 -4.12
CA THR A 74 7.32 4.78 -3.27
C THR A 74 8.06 4.65 -1.94
N GLU A 75 9.40 4.71 -1.94
CA GLU A 75 10.23 4.69 -0.73
C GLU A 75 9.89 5.86 0.20
N ALA A 76 9.74 7.07 -0.35
CA ALA A 76 9.31 8.24 0.43
C ALA A 76 7.92 8.05 1.06
N PHE A 77 6.99 7.45 0.32
CA PHE A 77 5.66 7.11 0.87
C PHE A 77 5.74 6.06 1.97
N VAL A 78 6.61 5.06 1.84
CA VAL A 78 6.83 4.04 2.88
C VAL A 78 7.38 4.67 4.17
N GLU A 79 8.25 5.67 4.08
CA GLU A 79 8.73 6.37 5.28
C GLU A 79 7.59 7.13 5.99
N ILE A 80 6.67 7.75 5.24
CA ILE A 80 5.47 8.39 5.82
C ILE A 80 4.60 7.37 6.57
N LEU A 81 4.48 6.14 6.07
CA LEU A 81 3.68 5.08 6.72
C LEU A 81 4.31 4.53 8.00
N ARG A 82 5.60 4.81 8.25
CA ARG A 82 6.33 4.32 9.43
C ARG A 82 6.24 5.25 10.63
N ASP A 83 5.87 6.51 10.40
CA ASP A 83 5.69 7.55 11.42
C ASP A 83 4.36 7.38 12.19
#